data_AF-A0A811L302-F1
#
_entry.id   AF-A0A811L302-F1
#
_cell.length_a   1.000
_cell.length_b   1.000
_cell.length_c   1.000
_cell.angle_alpha   90.00
_cell.angle_beta   90.00
_cell.angle_gamma   90.00
#
_symmetry.space_group_name_H-M   'P 1'
#
loop_
_entity.id
_entity.type
_entity.pdbx_description
1 polymer ?
#
loop_
_entity_poly.entity_id
_entity_poly.type
_entity_poly.pdbx_seq_one_letter_code
_entity_poly.pdbx_strand_id
1 'polypeptide(L)'
;MTMNVGMVFINCHYRYTTVKSRLNSKSFHWIWSYTLINLIVITIAIGCALAFNNGKSIQADEIEGICFPKSFNNFLYTENKNLYNKVLFTAILAAFILAYVGSSVFNRKTLNLLKNNLRFQNERTLSMQSQLSKVIIVQSLVQLAASVGPVTLICVCILTNTEATIDMLIFGCISWLPLFNSAATIIIIKPYRRRLMAMWRQKTLCVSMTHVSHLHYMSSNWQSKTFTSR
;
A
#
# COMPACT_ATOMS: atom_id res chain seq x y z
N MET A 1 4.20 -11.90 -0.70
CA MET A 1 3.38 -10.84 -0.04
C MET A 1 3.64 -10.71 1.47
N THR A 2 4.09 -11.77 2.17
CA THR A 2 4.38 -11.80 3.61
C THR A 2 5.50 -10.87 4.09
N MET A 3 6.47 -10.51 3.24
CA MET A 3 7.56 -9.59 3.61
C MET A 3 7.09 -8.17 4.00
N ASN A 4 5.91 -7.72 3.55
CA ASN A 4 5.49 -6.34 3.78
C ASN A 4 4.97 -6.08 5.20
N VAL A 5 4.42 -7.08 5.88
CA VAL A 5 3.74 -6.89 7.18
C VAL A 5 4.75 -6.70 8.31
N GLY A 6 5.81 -7.52 8.30
CA GLY A 6 6.95 -7.30 9.18
C GLY A 6 7.54 -5.91 8.97
N MET A 7 7.78 -5.52 7.71
CA MET A 7 8.34 -4.20 7.40
C MET A 7 7.51 -3.04 7.93
N VAL A 8 6.16 -3.10 7.90
CA VAL A 8 5.32 -2.03 8.44
C VAL A 8 5.46 -1.92 9.96
N PHE A 9 5.33 -3.03 10.69
CA PHE A 9 5.51 -3.04 12.15
C PHE A 9 6.89 -2.50 12.54
N ILE A 10 7.92 -2.94 11.82
CA ILE A 10 9.31 -2.55 12.01
C ILE A 10 9.50 -1.07 11.73
N ASN A 11 8.95 -0.53 10.65
CA ASN A 11 9.10 0.88 10.29
C ASN A 11 8.43 1.77 11.35
N CYS A 12 7.23 1.37 11.83
CA CYS A 12 6.55 2.04 12.94
C CYS A 12 7.36 1.99 14.24
N HIS A 13 7.94 0.83 14.56
CA HIS A 13 8.75 0.64 15.75
C HIS A 13 10.09 1.38 15.67
N TYR A 14 10.81 1.30 14.55
CA TYR A 14 12.05 2.02 14.29
C TYR A 14 11.85 3.53 14.45
N ARG A 15 10.74 4.08 13.95
CA ARG A 15 10.43 5.50 14.14
C ARG A 15 10.19 5.85 15.60
N TYR A 16 9.40 5.03 16.29
CA TYR A 16 9.20 5.18 17.73
C TYR A 16 10.54 5.21 18.46
N THR A 17 11.46 4.30 18.13
CA THR A 17 12.77 4.24 18.75
C THR A 17 13.69 5.36 18.31
N THR A 18 13.72 5.81 17.04
CA THR A 18 14.53 6.97 16.61
C THR A 18 14.07 8.26 17.28
N VAL A 19 12.75 8.45 17.43
CA VAL A 19 12.19 9.59 18.16
C VAL A 19 12.55 9.51 19.65
N LYS A 20 12.58 8.30 20.22
CA LYS A 20 12.93 8.06 21.62
C LYS A 20 14.45 8.09 21.89
N SER A 21 15.30 7.60 20.98
CA SER A 21 16.74 7.39 21.18
C SER A 21 17.54 8.68 21.03
N ARG A 22 17.00 9.69 20.36
CA ARG A 22 17.48 11.09 20.51
C ARG A 22 17.50 11.55 21.98
N LEU A 23 16.78 10.87 22.87
CA LEU A 23 16.75 11.15 24.31
C LEU A 23 17.56 10.13 25.15
N ASN A 24 17.94 8.95 24.61
CA ASN A 24 18.75 7.99 25.37
C ASN A 24 19.41 6.92 24.46
N SER A 25 20.74 6.78 24.56
CA SER A 25 21.63 6.11 23.58
C SER A 25 21.69 4.57 23.65
N LYS A 26 20.97 3.90 24.56
CA LYS A 26 21.09 2.43 24.76
C LYS A 26 20.12 1.62 23.88
N SER A 27 20.31 1.64 22.56
CA SER A 27 19.37 1.07 21.57
C SER A 27 19.85 -0.22 20.88
N PHE A 28 20.69 -1.04 21.51
CA PHE A 28 21.21 -2.29 20.89
C PHE A 28 20.24 -3.48 20.96
N HIS A 29 19.46 -3.62 22.03
CA HIS A 29 18.50 -4.74 22.19
C HIS A 29 17.37 -4.76 21.14
N TRP A 30 17.15 -3.65 20.43
CA TRP A 30 16.10 -3.54 19.41
C TRP A 30 16.45 -4.20 18.09
N ILE A 31 17.75 -4.27 17.76
CA ILE A 31 18.22 -4.99 16.57
C ILE A 31 17.93 -6.49 16.73
N TRP A 32 18.08 -7.01 17.96
CA TRP A 32 17.81 -8.41 18.27
C TRP A 32 16.32 -8.79 18.25
N SER A 33 15.44 -7.91 18.73
CA SER A 33 13.99 -8.15 18.58
C SER A 33 13.56 -8.08 17.12
N TYR A 34 14.17 -7.20 16.31
CA TYR A 34 13.95 -7.15 14.86
C TYR A 34 14.38 -8.44 14.17
N THR A 35 15.59 -8.94 14.44
CA THR A 35 16.08 -10.17 13.80
C THR A 35 15.21 -11.36 14.17
N LEU A 36 14.77 -11.46 15.43
CA LEU A 36 13.89 -12.54 15.89
C LEU A 36 12.53 -12.54 15.17
N ILE A 37 11.87 -11.38 15.04
CA ILE A 37 10.57 -11.28 14.36
C ILE A 37 10.71 -11.67 12.88
N ASN A 38 11.76 -11.22 12.19
CA ASN A 38 11.98 -11.61 10.79
C ASN A 38 12.26 -13.10 10.65
N LEU A 39 13.00 -13.69 11.59
CA LEU A 39 13.29 -15.12 11.59
C LEU A 39 11.99 -15.91 11.70
N ILE A 40 11.08 -15.53 12.61
CA ILE A 40 9.74 -16.13 12.72
C ILE A 40 8.94 -16.01 11.42
N VAL A 41 8.91 -14.82 10.80
CA VAL A 41 8.19 -14.59 9.54
C VAL A 41 8.77 -15.42 8.40
N ILE A 42 10.10 -15.53 8.31
CA ILE A 42 10.80 -16.35 7.32
C ILE A 42 10.47 -17.83 7.54
N THR A 43 10.49 -18.32 8.78
CA THR A 43 10.12 -19.70 9.10
C THR A 43 8.69 -20.01 8.69
N ILE A 44 7.73 -19.10 8.95
CA ILE A 44 6.34 -19.26 8.51
C ILE A 44 6.27 -19.27 6.97
N ALA A 45 7.00 -18.39 6.28
CA ALA A 45 7.02 -18.33 4.82
C ALA A 45 7.60 -19.61 4.19
N ILE A 46 8.67 -20.16 4.76
CA ILE A 46 9.26 -21.44 4.35
C ILE A 46 8.25 -22.56 4.59
N GLY A 47 7.58 -22.60 5.75
CA GLY A 47 6.53 -23.58 6.04
C GLY A 47 5.40 -23.53 5.02
N CYS A 48 4.97 -22.33 4.62
CA CYS A 48 4.00 -22.15 3.54
C CYS A 48 4.53 -22.71 2.22
N ALA A 49 5.75 -22.34 1.83
CA ALA A 49 6.34 -22.78 0.56
C ALA A 49 6.48 -24.31 0.49
N LEU A 50 6.87 -24.95 1.60
CA LEU A 50 6.95 -26.41 1.70
C LEU A 50 5.56 -27.06 1.65
N ALA A 51 4.56 -26.48 2.32
CA ALA A 51 3.18 -26.95 2.26
C ALA A 51 2.64 -26.90 0.82
N PHE A 52 2.98 -25.84 0.09
CA PHE A 52 2.62 -25.67 -1.31
C PHE A 52 3.36 -26.63 -2.25
N ASN A 53 4.65 -26.88 -2.01
CA ASN A 53 5.45 -27.79 -2.84
C ASN A 53 5.06 -29.26 -2.65
N ASN A 54 4.54 -29.61 -1.47
CA ASN A 54 4.02 -30.95 -1.18
C ASN A 54 2.58 -31.15 -1.68
N GLY A 55 1.89 -30.09 -2.10
CA GLY A 55 0.59 -30.20 -2.75
C GLY A 55 0.76 -30.94 -4.07
N LYS A 56 -0.01 -32.02 -4.27
CA LYS A 56 -0.08 -32.68 -5.58
C LYS A 56 -0.49 -31.62 -6.61
N SER A 57 0.31 -31.44 -7.66
CA SER A 57 -0.07 -30.62 -8.80
C SER A 57 -1.26 -31.29 -9.47
N ILE A 58 -2.48 -30.87 -9.11
CA ILE A 58 -3.68 -31.28 -9.83
C ILE A 58 -3.54 -30.70 -11.23
N GLN A 59 -3.55 -31.55 -12.25
CA GLN A 59 -3.55 -31.10 -13.64
C GLN A 59 -4.77 -30.20 -13.85
N ALA A 60 -4.54 -29.02 -14.41
CA ALA A 60 -5.57 -27.98 -14.61
C ALA A 60 -6.78 -28.48 -15.43
N ASP A 61 -6.66 -29.62 -16.11
CA ASP A 61 -7.73 -30.23 -16.90
C ASP A 61 -8.87 -30.84 -16.04
N GLU A 62 -8.66 -31.07 -14.73
CA GLU A 62 -9.68 -31.68 -13.86
C GLU A 62 -10.59 -30.66 -13.14
N ILE A 63 -10.28 -29.35 -13.24
CA ILE A 63 -11.08 -28.27 -12.64
C ILE A 63 -11.99 -27.68 -13.73
N GLU A 64 -13.03 -28.42 -14.11
CA GLU A 64 -14.09 -27.90 -14.97
C GLU A 64 -14.85 -26.78 -14.23
N GLY A 65 -14.88 -25.56 -14.80
CA GLY A 65 -15.77 -24.48 -14.34
C GLY A 65 -15.10 -23.16 -13.96
N ILE A 66 -13.77 -23.05 -13.98
CA ILE A 66 -13.08 -21.78 -13.69
C ILE A 66 -12.43 -21.22 -14.96
N CYS A 67 -12.87 -20.02 -15.39
CA CYS A 67 -12.37 -19.30 -16.57
C CYS A 67 -10.95 -18.73 -16.38
N PHE A 68 -9.97 -19.55 -16.01
CA PHE A 68 -8.58 -19.13 -16.03
C PHE A 68 -7.93 -19.46 -17.37
N PRO A 69 -7.14 -18.54 -17.96
CA PRO A 69 -6.42 -18.83 -19.18
C PRO A 69 -5.40 -19.95 -18.92
N LYS A 70 -5.38 -20.97 -19.79
CA LYS A 70 -4.51 -22.16 -19.75
C LYS A 70 -3.00 -21.85 -19.63
N SER A 71 -2.58 -20.60 -19.73
CA SER A 71 -1.17 -20.18 -19.63
C SER A 71 -0.62 -20.16 -18.20
N PHE A 72 -1.45 -20.25 -17.17
CA PHE A 72 -1.00 -20.30 -15.77
C PHE A 72 -0.86 -21.75 -15.30
N ASN A 73 0.25 -22.41 -15.65
CA ASN A 73 0.49 -23.82 -15.32
C ASN A 73 0.64 -24.13 -13.81
N ASN A 74 0.79 -23.11 -12.95
CA ASN A 74 1.08 -23.29 -11.52
C ASN A 74 0.07 -22.56 -10.65
N PHE A 75 -1.16 -23.08 -10.57
CA PHE A 75 -2.06 -22.70 -9.48
C PHE A 75 -1.69 -23.49 -8.23
N LEU A 76 -1.29 -22.75 -7.19
CA LEU A 76 -1.05 -23.32 -5.88
C LEU A 76 -2.40 -23.67 -5.24
N TYR A 77 -2.87 -24.88 -5.50
CA TYR A 77 -4.06 -25.42 -4.84
C TYR A 77 -3.67 -26.06 -3.51
N THR A 78 -4.31 -25.63 -2.43
CA THR A 78 -4.18 -26.26 -1.12
C THR A 78 -5.45 -27.03 -0.86
N GLU A 79 -5.32 -28.32 -0.59
CA GLU A 79 -6.47 -29.13 -0.22
C GLU A 79 -7.06 -28.62 1.11
N ASN A 80 -8.26 -28.06 1.02
CA ASN A 80 -8.89 -27.33 2.12
C ASN A 80 -9.29 -28.24 3.29
N LYS A 81 -9.30 -29.56 3.07
CA LYS A 81 -9.62 -30.59 4.05
C LYS A 81 -8.46 -30.91 4.98
N ASN A 82 -7.23 -30.57 4.62
CA ASN A 82 -6.07 -30.90 5.43
C ASN A 82 -6.01 -30.02 6.70
N LEU A 83 -6.06 -30.67 7.88
CA LEU A 83 -5.97 -30.00 9.19
C LEU A 83 -4.70 -29.16 9.30
N TYR A 84 -3.58 -29.63 8.73
CA TYR A 84 -2.31 -28.92 8.73
C TYR A 84 -2.43 -27.53 8.08
N ASN A 85 -3.07 -27.44 6.92
CA ASN A 85 -3.28 -26.18 6.20
C ASN A 85 -4.16 -25.23 7.02
N LYS A 86 -5.22 -25.73 7.65
CA LYS A 86 -6.10 -24.91 8.51
C LYS A 86 -5.35 -24.32 9.70
N VAL A 87 -4.53 -25.12 10.38
CA VAL A 87 -3.69 -24.65 11.51
C VAL A 87 -2.69 -23.60 11.02
N LEU A 88 -2.03 -23.84 9.88
CA LEU A 88 -1.10 -22.91 9.27
C LEU A 88 -1.76 -21.56 8.93
N PHE A 89 -2.91 -21.58 8.23
CA PHE A 89 -3.64 -20.35 7.88
C PHE A 89 -4.16 -19.61 9.12
N THR A 90 -4.59 -20.33 10.15
CA THR A 90 -5.01 -19.72 11.42
C THR A 90 -3.84 -19.06 12.13
N ALA A 91 -2.67 -19.70 12.15
CA ALA A 91 -1.45 -19.11 12.72
C ALA A 91 -1.01 -17.86 11.96
N ILE A 92 -1.09 -17.88 10.63
CA ILE A 92 -0.84 -16.71 9.77
C ILE A 92 -1.81 -15.59 10.15
N LEU A 93 -3.12 -15.87 10.18
CA LEU A 93 -4.15 -14.89 10.53
C LEU A 93 -3.89 -14.25 11.90
N ALA A 94 -3.58 -15.06 12.90
CA ALA A 94 -3.24 -14.58 14.24
C ALA A 94 -1.99 -13.68 14.22
N ALA A 95 -0.95 -14.06 13.49
CA ALA A 95 0.26 -13.24 13.34
C ALA A 95 -0.04 -11.89 12.67
N PHE A 96 -0.90 -11.86 11.65
CA PHE A 96 -1.37 -10.63 11.00
C PHE A 96 -2.12 -9.71 11.97
N ILE A 97 -3.04 -10.26 12.77
CA ILE A 97 -3.80 -9.49 13.78
C ILE A 97 -2.84 -8.91 14.82
N LEU A 98 -1.90 -9.70 15.33
CA LEU A 98 -0.91 -9.24 16.30
C LEU A 98 -0.02 -8.13 15.73
N ALA A 99 0.46 -8.29 14.50
CA ALA A 99 1.24 -7.26 13.81
C ALA A 99 0.43 -5.96 13.62
N TYR A 100 -0.85 -6.08 13.29
CA TYR A 100 -1.76 -4.94 13.10
C TYR A 100 -2.00 -4.16 14.40
N VAL A 101 -2.38 -4.87 15.47
CA VAL A 101 -2.61 -4.28 16.79
C VAL A 101 -1.32 -3.65 17.30
N GLY A 102 -0.21 -4.37 17.18
CA GLY A 102 1.11 -3.88 17.57
C GLY A 102 1.50 -2.59 16.84
N SER A 103 1.41 -2.57 15.50
CA SER A 103 1.72 -1.37 14.70
C SER A 103 0.84 -0.18 15.09
N SER A 104 -0.44 -0.42 15.31
CA SER A 104 -1.40 0.61 15.73
C SER A 104 -1.04 1.21 17.10
N VAL A 105 -0.65 0.37 18.07
CA VAL A 105 -0.20 0.82 19.40
C VAL A 105 1.09 1.64 19.28
N PHE A 106 2.07 1.19 18.51
CA PHE A 106 3.31 1.94 18.29
C PHE A 106 3.08 3.27 17.59
N ASN A 107 2.21 3.31 16.58
CA ASN A 107 1.83 4.55 15.90
C ASN A 107 1.21 5.57 16.86
N ARG A 108 0.30 5.12 17.74
CA ARG A 108 -0.28 5.98 18.79
C ARG A 108 0.78 6.50 19.76
N LYS A 109 1.70 5.62 20.22
CA LYS A 109 2.80 6.02 21.10
C LYS A 109 3.74 7.03 20.43
N THR A 110 4.09 6.82 19.16
CA THR A 110 4.93 7.76 18.38
C THR A 110 4.26 9.12 18.25
N LEU A 111 2.96 9.16 17.96
CA LEU A 111 2.21 10.42 17.90
C LEU A 111 2.20 11.16 19.23
N ASN A 112 2.01 10.44 20.34
CA ASN A 112 2.00 11.04 21.67
C ASN A 112 3.39 11.56 22.07
N LEU A 113 4.46 10.80 21.80
CA LEU A 113 5.82 11.26 22.02
C LEU A 113 6.16 12.49 21.18
N LEU A 114 5.75 12.48 19.90
CA LEU A 114 5.97 13.62 19.03
C LEU A 114 5.30 14.86 19.62
N LYS A 115 3.99 14.77 19.95
CA LYS A 115 3.21 15.85 20.57
C LYS A 115 3.86 16.43 21.83
N ASN A 116 4.43 15.58 22.69
CA ASN A 116 5.06 16.04 23.93
C ASN A 116 6.39 16.77 23.68
N ASN A 117 7.18 16.30 22.70
CA ASN A 117 8.47 16.88 22.35
C ASN A 117 8.38 18.13 21.46
N LEU A 118 7.20 18.42 20.91
CA LEU A 118 6.95 19.58 20.06
C LEU A 118 7.19 20.92 20.77
N ARG A 119 7.12 20.97 22.11
CA ARG A 119 7.27 22.23 22.87
C ARG A 119 8.65 22.88 22.78
N PHE A 120 9.68 22.13 22.38
CA PHE A 120 11.08 22.60 22.39
C PHE A 120 11.67 22.81 20.98
N GLN A 121 10.87 22.68 19.91
CA GLN A 121 11.36 22.80 18.54
C GLN A 121 10.85 24.06 17.84
N ASN A 122 11.67 24.59 16.93
CA ASN A 122 11.30 25.68 16.03
C ASN A 122 10.01 25.33 15.25
N GLU A 123 9.04 26.26 15.24
CA GLU A 123 7.70 26.07 14.66
C GLU A 123 7.74 25.58 13.21
N ARG A 124 8.71 26.05 12.43
CA ARG A 124 8.89 25.65 11.02
C ARG A 124 9.23 24.16 10.89
N THR A 125 10.20 23.68 11.66
CA THR A 125 10.63 22.27 11.67
C THR A 125 9.52 21.36 12.18
N LEU A 126 8.81 21.81 13.21
CA LEU A 126 7.68 21.12 13.82
C LEU A 126 6.53 20.92 12.83
N SER A 127 6.20 21.96 12.05
CA SER A 127 5.15 21.87 11.02
C SER A 127 5.50 20.83 9.95
N MET A 128 6.79 20.72 9.59
CA MET A 128 7.28 19.78 8.58
C MET A 128 7.31 18.34 9.11
N GLN A 129 7.82 18.12 10.33
CA GLN A 129 7.85 16.80 10.97
C GLN A 129 6.44 16.26 11.26
N SER A 130 5.52 17.12 11.67
CA SER A 130 4.11 16.75 11.88
C SER A 130 3.44 16.32 10.58
N GLN A 131 3.68 17.04 9.48
CA GLN A 131 3.18 16.64 8.16
C GLN A 131 3.75 15.30 7.72
N LEU A 132 5.07 15.13 7.79
CA LEU A 132 5.74 13.88 7.42
C LEU A 132 5.21 12.70 8.25
N SER A 133 5.07 12.87 9.56
CA SER A 133 4.55 11.83 10.45
C SER A 133 3.12 11.43 10.11
N LYS A 134 2.25 12.40 9.81
CA LYS A 134 0.87 12.12 9.37
C LYS A 134 0.84 11.35 8.05
N VAL A 135 1.66 11.73 7.07
CA VAL A 135 1.77 11.03 5.77
C VAL A 135 2.08 9.56 6.00
N ILE A 136 3.12 9.28 6.77
CA ILE A 136 3.53 7.89 6.95
C ILE A 136 2.48 7.10 7.73
N ILE A 137 1.84 7.68 8.74
CA ILE A 137 0.78 6.96 9.46
C ILE A 137 -0.36 6.58 8.52
N VAL A 138 -0.79 7.50 7.66
CA VAL A 138 -1.83 7.19 6.68
C VAL A 138 -1.35 6.16 5.67
N GLN A 139 -0.12 6.28 5.15
CA GLN A 139 0.44 5.27 4.24
C GLN A 139 0.52 3.89 4.90
N SER A 140 0.93 3.80 6.16
CA SER A 140 0.96 2.54 6.91
C SER A 140 -0.44 1.98 7.11
N LEU A 141 -1.44 2.81 7.43
CA LEU A 141 -2.84 2.38 7.55
C LEU A 141 -3.41 1.91 6.21
N VAL A 142 -3.11 2.60 5.11
CA VAL A 142 -3.52 2.22 3.75
C VAL A 142 -2.89 0.90 3.35
N GLN A 143 -1.57 0.75 3.55
CA GLN A 143 -0.86 -0.50 3.27
C GLN A 143 -1.39 -1.66 4.12
N LEU A 144 -1.70 -1.42 5.40
CA LEU A 144 -2.32 -2.43 6.26
C LEU A 144 -3.71 -2.79 5.75
N ALA A 145 -4.58 -1.83 5.48
CA ALA A 145 -5.94 -2.10 4.99
C ALA A 145 -5.92 -2.86 3.65
N ALA A 146 -5.08 -2.42 2.71
CA ALA A 146 -5.02 -2.98 1.37
C ALA A 146 -4.28 -4.33 1.29
N SER A 147 -3.43 -4.68 2.27
CA SER A 147 -2.75 -5.99 2.30
C SER A 147 -3.38 -6.97 3.27
N VAL A 148 -3.66 -6.54 4.51
CA VAL A 148 -4.19 -7.40 5.56
C VAL A 148 -5.64 -7.75 5.29
N GLY A 149 -6.46 -6.79 4.85
CA GLY A 149 -7.87 -7.03 4.55
C GLY A 149 -8.08 -8.17 3.56
N PRO A 150 -7.53 -8.09 2.33
CA PRO A 150 -7.73 -9.14 1.35
C PRO A 150 -7.14 -10.49 1.78
N VAL A 151 -5.98 -10.50 2.45
CA VAL A 151 -5.38 -11.74 2.97
C VAL A 151 -6.23 -12.37 4.08
N THR A 152 -6.74 -11.58 5.03
CA THR A 152 -7.65 -12.09 6.07
C THR A 152 -8.92 -12.67 5.45
N LEU A 153 -9.45 -12.02 4.40
CA LEU A 153 -10.63 -12.45 3.69
C LEU A 153 -10.38 -13.77 2.92
N ILE A 154 -9.22 -13.93 2.28
CA ILE A 154 -8.77 -15.22 1.71
C ILE A 154 -8.75 -16.29 2.80
N CYS A 155 -8.05 -16.03 3.91
CA CYS A 155 -7.94 -17.01 4.99
C CYS A 155 -9.32 -17.41 5.55
N VAL A 156 -10.25 -16.47 5.69
CA VAL A 156 -11.62 -16.76 6.12
C VAL A 156 -12.37 -17.57 5.08
N CYS A 157 -12.25 -17.27 3.78
CA CYS A 157 -12.89 -18.04 2.71
C CYS A 157 -12.37 -19.48 2.67
N ILE A 158 -11.05 -19.66 2.80
CA ILE A 158 -10.40 -20.96 2.93
C ILE A 158 -10.96 -21.70 4.16
N LEU A 159 -11.00 -21.07 5.33
CA LEU A 159 -11.47 -21.72 6.57
C LEU A 159 -12.97 -22.08 6.53
N THR A 160 -13.78 -21.29 5.82
CA THR A 160 -15.24 -21.47 5.69
C THR A 160 -15.66 -22.32 4.49
N ASN A 161 -14.74 -22.68 3.60
CA ASN A 161 -15.00 -23.32 2.31
C ASN A 161 -15.95 -22.50 1.40
N THR A 162 -15.82 -21.17 1.41
CA THR A 162 -16.60 -20.31 0.52
C THR A 162 -15.98 -20.30 -0.90
N GLU A 163 -16.82 -20.33 -1.94
CA GLU A 163 -16.40 -20.51 -3.35
C GLU A 163 -15.53 -19.37 -3.94
N ALA A 164 -14.82 -19.71 -5.02
CA ALA A 164 -13.71 -18.98 -5.67
C ALA A 164 -14.03 -17.62 -6.30
N THR A 165 -15.29 -17.17 -6.33
CA THR A 165 -15.65 -15.85 -6.88
C THR A 165 -15.03 -14.70 -6.10
N ILE A 166 -14.70 -14.95 -4.83
CA ILE A 166 -14.08 -13.98 -3.93
C ILE A 166 -12.61 -13.72 -4.29
N ASP A 167 -11.91 -14.67 -4.92
CA ASP A 167 -10.49 -14.54 -5.24
C ASP A 167 -10.22 -13.43 -6.26
N MET A 168 -11.06 -13.31 -7.30
CA MET A 168 -10.94 -12.23 -8.29
C MET A 168 -11.15 -10.85 -7.67
N LEU A 169 -12.07 -10.73 -6.72
CA LEU A 169 -12.30 -9.49 -5.97
C LEU A 169 -11.06 -9.10 -5.17
N ILE A 170 -10.42 -10.07 -4.52
CA ILE A 170 -9.19 -9.87 -3.75
C ILE A 170 -8.03 -9.46 -4.65
N PHE A 171 -7.80 -10.13 -5.78
CA PHE A 171 -6.79 -9.73 -6.75
C PHE A 171 -7.04 -8.31 -7.28
N GLY A 172 -8.31 -7.96 -7.52
CA GLY A 172 -8.74 -6.61 -7.83
C GLY A 172 -8.31 -5.61 -6.76
N CYS A 173 -8.63 -5.87 -5.48
CA CYS A 173 -8.24 -5.02 -4.36
C CYS A 173 -6.72 -4.85 -4.23
N ILE A 174 -5.95 -5.91 -4.43
CA ILE A 174 -4.48 -5.87 -4.34
C ILE A 174 -3.87 -5.06 -5.50
N SER A 175 -4.45 -5.15 -6.70
CA SER A 175 -3.96 -4.40 -7.87
C SER A 175 -4.12 -2.88 -7.72
N TRP A 176 -5.04 -2.41 -6.88
CA TRP A 176 -5.26 -0.99 -6.59
C TRP A 176 -4.30 -0.42 -5.52
N LEU A 177 -3.49 -1.26 -4.88
CA LEU A 177 -2.59 -0.86 -3.79
C LEU A 177 -1.57 0.23 -4.22
N PRO A 178 -0.95 0.18 -5.43
CA PRO A 178 -0.10 1.27 -5.93
C PRO A 178 -0.86 2.59 -6.13
N LEU A 179 -2.13 2.52 -6.55
CA LEU A 179 -3.00 3.67 -6.75
C LEU A 179 -3.23 4.38 -5.41
N PHE A 180 -3.63 3.63 -4.37
CA PHE A 180 -3.88 4.21 -3.05
C PHE A 180 -2.62 4.79 -2.41
N ASN A 181 -1.46 4.14 -2.56
CA ASN A 181 -0.19 4.69 -2.06
C ASN A 181 0.15 6.04 -2.72
N SER A 182 -0.01 6.13 -4.04
CA SER A 182 0.23 7.36 -4.80
C SER A 182 -0.79 8.46 -4.43
N ALA A 183 -2.08 8.11 -4.36
CA ALA A 183 -3.15 9.03 -4.02
C ALA A 183 -3.00 9.58 -2.60
N ALA A 184 -2.72 8.73 -1.61
CA ALA A 184 -2.50 9.17 -0.23
C ALA A 184 -1.33 10.16 -0.13
N THR A 185 -0.25 9.90 -0.86
CA THR A 185 0.92 10.79 -0.93
C THR A 185 0.55 12.16 -1.50
N ILE A 186 -0.18 12.19 -2.62
CA ILE A 186 -0.62 13.43 -3.28
C ILE A 186 -1.57 14.24 -2.38
N ILE A 187 -2.52 13.57 -1.71
CA ILE A 187 -3.54 14.22 -0.87
C ILE A 187 -2.91 14.86 0.37
N ILE A 188 -1.97 14.16 1.03
CA ILE A 188 -1.45 14.58 2.33
C ILE A 188 -0.27 15.56 2.18
N ILE A 189 0.60 15.37 1.18
CA ILE A 189 1.78 16.22 0.98
C ILE A 189 1.36 17.52 0.28
N LYS A 190 1.11 18.57 1.08
CA LYS A 190 0.76 19.92 0.61
C LYS A 190 1.62 20.45 -0.56
N PRO A 191 2.97 20.39 -0.55
CA PRO A 191 3.77 20.91 -1.65
C PRO A 191 3.52 20.15 -2.96
N TYR A 192 3.23 18.85 -2.90
CA TYR A 192 2.88 18.04 -4.06
C TYR A 192 1.56 18.51 -4.66
N ARG A 193 0.53 18.68 -3.83
CA ARG A 193 -0.78 19.20 -4.25
C ARG A 193 -0.68 20.59 -4.88
N ARG A 194 0.12 21.49 -4.31
CA ARG A 194 0.34 22.84 -4.86
C ARG A 194 0.98 22.79 -6.25
N ARG A 195 2.01 21.96 -6.44
CA ARG A 195 2.65 21.77 -7.75
C ARG A 195 1.70 21.14 -8.77
N LEU A 196 0.96 20.11 -8.36
CA LEU A 196 -0.03 19.45 -9.23
C LEU A 196 -1.09 20.45 -9.72
N MET A 197 -1.67 21.24 -8.80
CA MET A 197 -2.65 22.27 -9.15
C MET A 197 -2.04 23.39 -10.01
N ALA A 198 -0.79 23.77 -9.79
CA ALA A 198 -0.10 24.75 -10.64
C ALA A 198 0.09 24.24 -12.07
N MET A 199 0.53 22.99 -12.25
CA MET A 199 0.65 22.36 -13.57
C MET A 199 -0.71 22.25 -14.27
N TRP A 200 -1.76 21.91 -13.54
CA TRP A 200 -3.12 21.85 -14.09
C TRP A 200 -3.61 23.22 -14.55
N ARG A 201 -3.39 24.28 -13.75
CA ARG A 201 -3.74 25.66 -14.12
C ARG A 201 -2.97 26.18 -15.34
N GLN A 202 -1.68 25.84 -15.46
CA GLN A 202 -0.87 26.23 -16.62
C GLN A 202 -1.33 25.56 -17.92
N LYS A 203 -1.76 24.30 -17.87
CA LYS A 203 -2.32 23.62 -19.05
C LYS A 203 -3.63 24.26 -19.53
N THR A 204 -4.49 24.72 -18.61
CA THR A 204 -5.74 25.41 -18.99
C THR A 204 -5.47 26.74 -19.69
N LEU A 205 -4.46 27.49 -19.25
CA LEU A 205 -4.08 28.78 -19.86
C LEU A 205 -3.46 28.61 -21.26
N CYS A 206 -2.64 27.56 -21.46
CA CYS A 206 -1.98 27.31 -22.76
C CYS A 206 -2.97 26.81 -23.84
N VAL A 207 -3.95 25.98 -23.47
CA VAL A 207 -5.04 25.56 -24.37
C VAL A 207 -5.96 26.74 -24.71
N SER A 208 -6.21 27.64 -23.77
CA SER A 208 -7.02 28.83 -24.05
C SER A 208 -6.30 29.82 -24.97
N MET A 209 -4.98 29.96 -24.87
CA MET A 209 -4.19 30.84 -25.77
C MET A 209 -4.09 30.30 -27.20
N THR A 210 -4.02 28.98 -27.41
CA THR A 210 -4.01 28.41 -28.77
C THR A 210 -5.34 28.59 -29.49
N HIS A 211 -6.47 28.55 -28.76
CA HIS A 211 -7.78 28.77 -29.35
C HIS A 211 -8.04 30.25 -29.72
N VAL A 212 -7.53 31.20 -28.93
CA VAL A 212 -7.67 32.65 -29.23
C VAL A 212 -6.77 33.09 -30.38
N SER A 213 -5.53 32.58 -30.45
CA SER A 213 -4.62 32.88 -31.56
C SER A 213 -5.14 32.38 -32.91
N HIS A 214 -5.80 31.22 -32.94
CA HIS A 214 -6.39 30.68 -34.17
C HIS A 214 -7.61 31.49 -34.65
N LEU A 215 -8.44 31.99 -33.72
CA LEU A 215 -9.56 32.88 -34.04
C LEU A 215 -9.08 34.23 -34.57
N HIS A 216 -8.01 34.79 -33.97
CA HIS A 216 -7.45 36.05 -34.44
C HIS A 216 -6.80 35.92 -35.84
N TYR A 217 -6.14 34.78 -36.11
CA TYR A 217 -5.56 34.48 -37.43
C TYR A 217 -6.63 34.24 -38.51
N MET A 218 -7.74 33.58 -38.18
CA MET A 218 -8.86 33.41 -39.12
C MET A 218 -9.62 34.71 -39.36
N SER A 219 -9.77 35.56 -38.35
CA SER A 219 -10.35 36.91 -38.49
C SER A 219 -9.52 37.79 -39.43
N SER A 220 -8.18 37.80 -39.29
CA SER A 220 -7.31 38.61 -40.16
C SER A 220 -7.28 38.12 -41.60
N ASN A 221 -7.39 36.80 -41.83
CA ASN A 221 -7.47 36.22 -43.18
C ASN A 221 -8.83 36.39 -43.86
N TRP A 222 -9.91 36.59 -43.09
CA TRP A 222 -11.23 36.89 -43.67
C TRP A 222 -11.29 38.32 -44.23
N GLN A 223 -10.71 39.30 -43.52
CA GLN A 223 -10.68 40.69 -43.99
C GLN A 223 -9.81 40.90 -45.23
N SER A 224 -8.74 40.11 -45.41
CA SER A 224 -7.86 40.24 -46.58
C SER A 224 -8.48 39.69 -47.88
N LYS A 225 -9.41 38.73 -47.79
CA LYS A 225 -10.09 38.16 -48.98
C LYS A 225 -11.27 38.99 -49.49
N THR A 226 -11.85 39.87 -48.67
CA THR A 226 -12.97 40.73 -49.10
C THR A 226 -12.55 41.95 -49.91
N PHE A 227 -11.26 42.28 -49.98
CA PHE A 227 -10.77 43.49 -50.66
C PHE A 227 -10.21 43.27 -52.09
N THR A 228 -10.13 42.03 -52.56
CA THR A 228 -9.53 41.68 -53.87
C THR A 228 -10.55 41.27 -54.95
N SER A 229 -11.84 41.60 -54.79
CA SER A 229 -12.90 41.33 -55.78
C SER A 229 -13.58 42.57 -56.34
N ARG A 230 -12.79 43.60 -56.69
CA ARG A 230 -13.23 44.69 -57.56
C ARG A 230 -12.24 44.89 -58.69
#